data_AF-F4L4H2-F1
#
_entry.id   AF-F4L4H2-F1
#
_cell.length_a   1.000
_cell.length_b   1.000
_cell.length_c   1.000
_cell.angle_alpha   90.00
_cell.angle_beta   90.00
_cell.angle_gamma   90.00
#
_symmetry.space_group_name_H-M   'P 1'
#
loop_
_entity.id
_entity.type
_entity.pdbx_description
1 polymer ?
#
loop_
_entity_poly.entity_id
_entity_poly.type
_entity_poly.pdbx_seq_one_letter_code
_entity_poly.pdbx_strand_id
1 'polypeptide(L)'
;MNTNFIQIFIPLFALPILLSGQSPTFTYDPQRISKTVRQIAKDIAKENEIHGDAVWVVAAKTPQYRRFEGLYTKASLEELIELVEHPNPAVRGYAFWGLAKRHYEKLEAIFISHAADEQLVYQIEGCKGAKIPVIDFMRWVVTPEMIDWDCKKLDAAALNRLEERRKMIMKTKK
;
A
#
# COMPACT_ATOMS: atom_id res chain seq x y z
N MET A 1 -17.91 -1.83 -75.95
CA MET A 1 -17.23 -0.63 -75.41
C MET A 1 -16.91 -0.89 -73.97
N ASN A 2 -15.62 -0.88 -73.67
CA ASN A 2 -15.03 -1.14 -72.36
C ASN A 2 -15.42 -0.05 -71.35
N THR A 3 -15.57 -0.43 -70.09
CA THR A 3 -14.84 0.24 -68.99
C THR A 3 -14.90 -0.65 -67.74
N ASN A 4 -13.72 -1.14 -67.36
CA ASN A 4 -13.45 -1.92 -66.17
C ASN A 4 -13.52 -1.00 -64.94
N PHE A 5 -14.35 -1.33 -63.95
CA PHE A 5 -14.24 -0.74 -62.61
C PHE A 5 -13.31 -1.62 -61.76
N ILE A 6 -12.09 -1.14 -61.55
CA ILE A 6 -11.13 -1.74 -60.61
C ILE A 6 -11.47 -1.19 -59.23
N GLN A 7 -12.09 -2.01 -58.36
CA GLN A 7 -12.15 -1.72 -56.93
C GLN A 7 -10.83 -2.16 -56.30
N ILE A 8 -10.00 -1.18 -55.95
CA ILE A 8 -8.76 -1.37 -55.22
C ILE A 8 -9.11 -1.70 -53.76
N PHE A 9 -8.83 -2.93 -53.35
CA PHE A 9 -8.79 -3.34 -51.94
C PHE A 9 -7.55 -2.69 -51.30
N ILE A 10 -7.75 -1.79 -50.33
CA ILE A 10 -6.66 -1.28 -49.49
C ILE A 10 -6.56 -2.20 -48.26
N PRO A 11 -5.50 -3.02 -48.09
CA PRO A 11 -5.29 -3.73 -46.85
C PRO A 11 -4.67 -2.73 -45.86
N LEU A 12 -5.47 -2.21 -44.92
CA LEU A 12 -4.93 -1.42 -43.82
C LEU A 12 -4.29 -2.37 -42.80
N PHE A 13 -3.04 -2.69 -43.04
CA PHE A 13 -2.13 -3.36 -42.11
C PHE A 13 -1.76 -2.42 -40.94
N ALA A 14 -1.44 -3.05 -39.81
CA ALA A 14 -0.74 -2.55 -38.62
C ALA A 14 -1.60 -1.97 -37.45
N LEU A 15 -1.77 -2.84 -36.44
CA LEU A 15 -2.00 -2.52 -35.03
C LEU A 15 -1.08 -1.41 -34.51
N PRO A 16 -1.54 -0.64 -33.51
CA PRO A 16 -0.80 -0.48 -32.27
C PRO A 16 -1.35 -1.51 -31.26
N ILE A 17 -0.51 -2.48 -30.94
CA ILE A 17 -0.61 -3.25 -29.71
C ILE A 17 -0.58 -2.20 -28.60
N LEU A 18 -1.74 -1.86 -28.04
CA LEU A 18 -1.78 -1.24 -26.73
C LEU A 18 -1.33 -2.30 -25.73
N LEU A 19 -0.02 -2.51 -25.66
CA LEU A 19 0.65 -2.86 -24.42
C LEU A 19 0.43 -1.66 -23.51
N SER A 20 -0.80 -1.52 -22.99
CA SER A 20 -0.93 -1.03 -21.63
C SER A 20 -0.03 -1.97 -20.84
N GLY A 21 1.17 -1.50 -20.50
CA GLY A 21 1.96 -2.07 -19.43
C GLY A 21 1.10 -1.95 -18.19
N GLN A 22 0.15 -2.88 -18.03
CA GLN A 22 -0.53 -3.11 -16.78
C GLN A 22 0.61 -3.57 -15.88
N SER A 23 1.13 -2.64 -15.09
CA SER A 23 1.94 -3.00 -13.93
C SER A 23 1.11 -4.06 -13.21
N PRO A 24 1.66 -5.24 -12.89
CA PRO A 24 0.88 -6.29 -12.25
C PRO A 24 0.21 -5.67 -11.04
N THR A 25 -1.12 -5.51 -11.11
CA THR A 25 -1.90 -5.09 -9.96
C THR A 25 -1.82 -6.29 -9.04
N PHE A 26 -0.99 -6.20 -8.02
CA PHE A 26 -0.86 -7.28 -7.07
C PHE A 26 -2.20 -7.37 -6.35
N THR A 27 -3.01 -8.37 -6.72
CA THR A 27 -4.34 -8.54 -6.15
C THR A 27 -4.22 -9.37 -4.89
N TYR A 28 -4.79 -8.87 -3.79
CA TYR A 28 -4.88 -9.61 -2.54
C TYR A 28 -5.52 -11.00 -2.72
N ASP A 29 -4.77 -12.04 -2.41
CA ASP A 29 -5.22 -13.43 -2.34
C ASP A 29 -5.20 -13.93 -0.88
N PRO A 30 -6.36 -14.07 -0.24
CA PRO A 30 -6.43 -14.58 1.12
C PRO A 30 -5.91 -16.02 1.25
N GLN A 31 -5.89 -16.83 0.18
CA GLN A 31 -5.40 -18.21 0.24
C GLN A 31 -3.89 -18.29 0.51
N ARG A 32 -3.14 -17.25 0.17
CA ARG A 32 -1.70 -17.13 0.44
C ARG A 32 -1.38 -16.78 1.90
N ILE A 33 -2.39 -16.48 2.70
CA ILE A 33 -2.26 -16.12 4.12
C ILE A 33 -2.67 -17.28 5.01
N SER A 34 -1.85 -17.65 5.99
CA SER A 34 -2.18 -18.65 7.01
C SER A 34 -3.47 -18.29 7.77
N LYS A 35 -4.15 -19.30 8.32
CA LYS A 35 -5.39 -19.10 9.09
C LYS A 35 -5.19 -18.12 10.25
N THR A 36 -4.07 -18.22 10.95
CA THR A 36 -3.74 -17.35 12.10
C THR A 36 -3.57 -15.90 11.68
N VAL A 37 -2.77 -15.63 10.65
CA VAL A 37 -2.51 -14.25 10.18
C VAL A 37 -3.77 -13.64 9.58
N ARG A 38 -4.57 -14.43 8.85
CA ARG A 38 -5.86 -13.99 8.29
C ARG A 38 -6.85 -13.61 9.37
N GLN A 39 -6.87 -14.34 10.49
CA GLN A 39 -7.73 -13.99 11.62
C GLN A 39 -7.29 -12.66 12.26
N ILE A 40 -5.99 -12.44 12.43
CA ILE A 40 -5.46 -11.16 12.93
C ILE A 40 -5.83 -10.01 11.98
N ALA A 41 -5.62 -10.18 10.66
CA ALA A 41 -5.99 -9.20 9.65
C ALA A 41 -7.49 -8.88 9.66
N LYS A 42 -8.34 -9.89 9.84
CA LYS A 42 -9.79 -9.72 9.99
C LYS A 42 -10.14 -8.89 11.22
N ASP A 43 -9.50 -9.14 12.34
CA ASP A 43 -9.74 -8.41 13.59
C ASP A 43 -9.23 -6.97 13.52
N ILE A 44 -8.12 -6.73 12.81
CA ILE A 44 -7.62 -5.38 12.49
C ILE A 44 -8.63 -4.64 11.61
N ALA A 45 -9.10 -5.29 10.53
CA ALA A 45 -10.04 -4.72 9.57
C ALA A 45 -11.39 -4.38 10.20
N LYS A 46 -11.79 -5.10 11.26
CA LYS A 46 -13.03 -4.84 11.99
C LYS A 46 -13.03 -3.47 12.66
N GLU A 47 -11.92 -3.07 13.28
CA GLU A 47 -11.81 -1.72 13.85
C GLU A 47 -11.52 -0.70 12.74
N ASN A 48 -10.70 -1.08 11.75
CA ASN A 48 -10.25 -0.18 10.67
C ASN A 48 -9.53 1.08 11.18
N GLU A 49 -8.77 0.93 12.26
CA GLU A 49 -7.98 1.98 12.89
C GLU A 49 -6.50 1.56 13.00
N ILE A 50 -5.61 2.54 12.98
CA ILE A 50 -4.17 2.37 13.22
C ILE A 50 -3.81 3.09 14.52
N HIS A 51 -3.51 2.31 15.55
CA HIS A 51 -3.03 2.80 16.83
C HIS A 51 -1.51 2.74 16.91
N GLY A 52 -0.90 3.74 17.56
CA GLY A 52 0.48 3.72 18.03
C GLY A 52 0.69 2.81 19.25
N ASP A 53 1.93 2.75 19.72
CA ASP A 53 2.38 1.89 20.82
C ASP A 53 1.89 2.35 22.20
N ALA A 54 1.64 3.65 22.36
CA ALA A 54 1.03 4.27 23.53
C ALA A 54 -0.15 5.16 23.11
N VAL A 55 -1.35 4.81 23.57
CA VAL A 55 -2.56 5.59 23.34
C VAL A 55 -3.29 5.83 24.67
N TRP A 56 -4.00 6.95 24.77
CA TRP A 56 -4.79 7.40 25.92
C TRP A 56 -3.98 7.83 27.14
N VAL A 57 -4.69 8.29 28.18
CA VAL A 57 -4.13 8.93 29.40
C VAL A 57 -3.13 8.04 30.13
N VAL A 58 -3.27 6.72 30.03
CA VAL A 58 -2.42 5.74 30.71
C VAL A 58 -1.26 5.22 29.85
N ALA A 59 -1.06 5.75 28.63
CA ALA A 59 -0.05 5.28 27.69
C ALA A 59 -0.05 3.74 27.52
N ALA A 60 -1.25 3.15 27.47
CA ALA A 60 -1.41 1.70 27.45
C ALA A 60 -1.49 1.18 26.00
N LYS A 61 -0.88 0.01 25.76
CA LYS A 61 -1.07 -0.72 24.51
C LYS A 61 -2.54 -1.08 24.33
N THR A 62 -3.13 -0.61 23.24
CA THR A 62 -4.51 -0.93 22.88
C THR A 62 -4.62 -2.37 22.37
N PRO A 63 -5.82 -2.98 22.39
CA PRO A 63 -6.06 -4.27 21.72
C PRO A 63 -5.66 -4.23 20.24
N GLN A 64 -5.90 -3.11 19.56
CA GLN A 64 -5.53 -2.93 18.16
C GLN A 64 -4.02 -2.94 17.93
N TYR A 65 -3.25 -2.24 18.77
CA TYR A 65 -1.80 -2.29 18.69
C TYR A 65 -1.25 -3.69 18.98
N ARG A 66 -1.83 -4.43 19.94
CA ARG A 66 -1.46 -5.83 20.18
C ARG A 66 -1.75 -6.75 18.99
N ARG A 67 -2.80 -6.48 18.21
CA ARG A 67 -3.06 -7.21 16.96
C ARG A 67 -1.97 -6.92 15.92
N PHE A 68 -1.54 -5.66 15.80
CA PHE A 68 -0.39 -5.31 14.97
C PHE A 68 0.90 -6.04 15.42
N GLU A 69 1.19 -6.06 16.73
CA GLU A 69 2.32 -6.83 17.27
C GLU A 69 2.23 -8.31 16.89
N GLY A 70 1.05 -8.91 17.05
CA GLY A 70 0.78 -10.26 16.60
C GLY A 70 0.94 -10.45 15.09
N LEU A 71 0.58 -9.45 14.28
CA LEU A 71 0.66 -9.51 12.83
C LEU A 71 2.13 -9.60 12.37
N TYR A 72 2.97 -8.65 12.76
CA TYR A 72 4.35 -8.59 12.24
C TYR A 72 5.26 -9.68 12.84
N THR A 73 4.89 -10.24 14.00
CA THR A 73 5.64 -11.34 14.63
C THR A 73 5.26 -12.72 14.10
N LYS A 74 3.99 -12.93 13.70
CA LYS A 74 3.50 -14.25 13.26
C LYS A 74 3.47 -14.41 11.75
N ALA A 75 3.31 -13.33 11.01
CA ALA A 75 3.29 -13.39 9.55
C ALA A 75 4.68 -13.68 8.98
N SER A 76 4.74 -14.50 7.94
CA SER A 76 5.89 -14.60 7.05
C SER A 76 6.09 -13.28 6.32
N LEU A 77 7.27 -13.12 5.70
CA LEU A 77 7.55 -11.93 4.91
C LEU A 77 6.61 -11.85 3.68
N GLU A 78 6.35 -12.99 3.05
CA GLU A 78 5.45 -13.14 1.91
C GLU A 78 3.99 -12.82 2.30
N GLU A 79 3.56 -13.23 3.48
CA GLU A 79 2.23 -12.89 4.01
C GLU A 79 2.10 -11.39 4.27
N LEU A 80 3.13 -10.72 4.79
CA LEU A 80 3.12 -9.27 4.97
C LEU A 80 3.08 -8.55 3.62
N ILE A 81 3.85 -9.00 2.63
CA ILE A 81 3.82 -8.45 1.26
C ILE A 81 2.41 -8.58 0.67
N GLU A 82 1.78 -9.74 0.84
CA GLU A 82 0.41 -9.99 0.39
C GLU A 82 -0.61 -9.09 1.11
N LEU A 83 -0.46 -8.90 2.43
CA LEU A 83 -1.35 -8.06 3.22
C LEU A 83 -1.22 -6.56 2.94
N VAL A 84 -0.10 -6.11 2.37
CA VAL A 84 0.03 -4.72 1.93
C VAL A 84 -0.94 -4.40 0.80
N GLU A 85 -1.49 -5.40 0.09
CA GLU A 85 -2.47 -5.21 -0.99
C GLU A 85 -3.91 -5.46 -0.53
N HIS A 86 -4.12 -5.69 0.78
CA HIS A 86 -5.41 -6.00 1.37
C HIS A 86 -6.46 -4.88 1.13
N PRO A 87 -7.75 -5.19 0.90
CA PRO A 87 -8.76 -4.17 0.60
C PRO A 87 -8.99 -3.14 1.72
N ASN A 88 -8.74 -3.52 2.98
CA ASN A 88 -8.85 -2.64 4.14
C ASN A 88 -7.56 -1.81 4.37
N PRO A 89 -7.64 -0.46 4.47
CA PRO A 89 -6.47 0.40 4.59
C PRO A 89 -5.70 0.24 5.91
N ALA A 90 -6.36 -0.07 7.04
CA ALA A 90 -5.66 -0.33 8.30
C ALA A 90 -4.79 -1.59 8.20
N VAL A 91 -5.27 -2.63 7.52
CA VAL A 91 -4.48 -3.84 7.27
C VAL A 91 -3.26 -3.53 6.40
N ARG A 92 -3.42 -2.76 5.31
CA ARG A 92 -2.29 -2.35 4.46
C ARG A 92 -1.25 -1.55 5.22
N GLY A 93 -1.70 -0.53 5.97
CA GLY A 93 -0.83 0.31 6.79
C GLY A 93 -0.04 -0.49 7.81
N TYR A 94 -0.70 -1.40 8.55
CA TYR A 94 -0.01 -2.26 9.51
C TYR A 94 0.92 -3.29 8.87
N ALA A 95 0.55 -3.86 7.73
CA ALA A 95 1.42 -4.77 7.00
C ALA A 95 2.69 -4.05 6.51
N PHE A 96 2.53 -2.83 5.99
CA PHE A 96 3.65 -1.98 5.57
C PHE A 96 4.57 -1.62 6.76
N TRP A 97 3.98 -1.25 7.90
CA TRP A 97 4.74 -1.03 9.13
C TRP A 97 5.47 -2.31 9.58
N GLY A 98 4.83 -3.47 9.49
CA GLY A 98 5.47 -4.76 9.76
C GLY A 98 6.68 -5.02 8.86
N LEU A 99 6.59 -4.73 7.56
CA LEU A 99 7.72 -4.83 6.63
C LEU A 99 8.85 -3.87 6.99
N ALA A 100 8.53 -2.65 7.44
CA ALA A 100 9.51 -1.67 7.89
C ALA A 100 10.22 -2.13 9.17
N LYS A 101 9.50 -2.68 10.16
CA LYS A 101 10.09 -3.28 11.37
C LYS A 101 10.99 -4.48 11.05
N ARG A 102 10.69 -5.22 9.99
CA ARG A 102 11.49 -6.36 9.52
C ARG A 102 12.60 -5.96 8.55
N HIS A 103 12.88 -4.66 8.41
CA HIS A 103 13.89 -4.09 7.54
C HIS A 103 13.84 -4.61 6.09
N TYR A 104 12.64 -4.86 5.56
CA TYR A 104 12.49 -5.47 4.25
C TYR A 104 13.23 -4.69 3.15
N GLU A 105 14.02 -5.38 2.35
CA GLU A 105 14.92 -4.76 1.38
C GLU A 105 14.16 -3.93 0.33
N LYS A 106 13.04 -4.44 -0.16
CA LYS A 106 12.23 -3.81 -1.23
C LYS A 106 11.11 -2.90 -0.71
N LEU A 107 11.21 -2.43 0.55
CA LEU A 107 10.19 -1.56 1.17
C LEU A 107 9.90 -0.31 0.35
N GLU A 108 10.93 0.31 -0.25
CA GLU A 108 10.76 1.49 -1.10
C GLU A 108 9.88 1.19 -2.32
N ALA A 109 10.09 0.06 -2.99
CA ALA A 109 9.32 -0.30 -4.17
C ALA A 109 7.83 -0.48 -3.85
N ILE A 110 7.53 -1.08 -2.69
CA ILE A 110 6.16 -1.21 -2.16
C ILE A 110 5.58 0.16 -1.83
N PHE A 111 6.36 1.04 -1.20
CA PHE A 111 5.91 2.39 -0.89
C PHE A 111 5.54 3.18 -2.14
N ILE A 112 6.37 3.11 -3.18
CA ILE A 112 6.13 3.77 -4.46
C ILE A 112 4.92 3.17 -5.20
N SER A 113 4.67 1.85 -5.12
CA SER A 113 3.49 1.24 -5.75
C SER A 113 2.18 1.74 -5.14
N HIS A 114 2.21 2.14 -3.86
CA HIS A 114 1.06 2.67 -3.12
C HIS A 114 0.88 4.19 -3.26
N ALA A 115 1.65 4.88 -4.12
CA ALA A 115 1.60 6.33 -4.23
C ALA A 115 0.21 6.93 -4.56
N ALA A 116 -0.72 6.11 -5.09
CA ALA A 116 -2.10 6.51 -5.39
C ALA A 116 -3.11 6.17 -4.28
N ASP A 117 -2.69 5.52 -3.20
CA ASP A 117 -3.58 4.98 -2.17
C ASP A 117 -4.06 6.08 -1.21
N GLU A 118 -5.09 6.79 -1.64
CA GLU A 118 -5.71 7.89 -0.87
C GLU A 118 -6.86 7.42 0.02
N GLN A 119 -7.03 6.10 0.23
CA GLN A 119 -8.08 5.61 1.14
C GLN A 119 -7.81 6.06 2.56
N LEU A 120 -8.88 6.53 3.24
CA LEU A 120 -8.78 7.07 4.58
C LEU A 120 -8.78 5.96 5.63
N VAL A 121 -7.92 6.14 6.64
CA VAL A 121 -7.87 5.33 7.87
C VAL A 121 -7.88 6.26 9.08
N TYR A 122 -8.49 5.83 10.18
CA TYR A 122 -8.40 6.58 11.44
C TYR A 122 -7.11 6.19 12.16
N GLN A 123 -6.20 7.14 12.34
CA GLN A 123 -4.96 6.95 13.08
C GLN A 123 -5.12 7.55 14.48
N ILE A 124 -4.59 6.86 15.49
CA ILE A 124 -4.59 7.30 16.88
C ILE A 124 -3.20 7.13 17.48
N GLU A 125 -2.65 8.20 18.04
CA GLU A 125 -1.36 8.21 18.71
C GLU A 125 -1.39 9.16 19.91
N GLY A 126 -0.95 8.67 21.07
CA GLY A 126 -1.16 9.37 22.34
C GLY A 126 -2.64 9.65 22.58
N CYS A 127 -3.00 10.93 22.74
CA CYS A 127 -4.39 11.37 22.95
C CYS A 127 -5.05 11.97 21.71
N LYS A 128 -4.39 11.92 20.54
CA LYS A 128 -4.88 12.53 19.30
C LYS A 128 -5.26 11.46 18.31
N GLY A 129 -6.32 11.72 17.53
CA GLY A 129 -6.70 10.88 16.41
C GLY A 129 -7.21 11.70 15.23
N ALA A 130 -6.97 11.22 14.02
CA ALA A 130 -7.37 11.89 12.79
C ALA A 130 -7.63 10.88 11.67
N LYS A 131 -8.51 11.25 10.73
CA LYS A 131 -8.64 10.51 9.46
C LYS A 131 -7.58 11.02 8.50
N ILE A 132 -6.72 10.12 8.04
CA ILE A 132 -5.61 10.41 7.12
C ILE A 132 -5.61 9.42 5.95
N PRO A 133 -5.10 9.80 4.77
CA PRO A 133 -4.77 8.84 3.72
C PRO A 133 -3.77 7.79 4.23
N VAL A 134 -3.99 6.51 3.90
CA VAL A 134 -3.08 5.44 4.32
C VAL A 134 -1.67 5.64 3.74
N ILE A 135 -1.54 6.22 2.55
CA ILE A 135 -0.23 6.57 1.99
C ILE A 135 0.54 7.59 2.85
N ASP A 136 -0.16 8.51 3.51
CA ASP A 136 0.47 9.48 4.41
C ASP A 136 0.95 8.79 5.69
N PHE A 137 0.19 7.82 6.21
CA PHE A 137 0.64 6.96 7.32
C PHE A 137 1.89 6.16 6.93
N MET A 138 1.88 5.51 5.77
CA MET A 138 3.05 4.76 5.26
C MET A 138 4.27 5.67 5.15
N ARG A 139 4.11 6.92 4.70
CA ARG A 139 5.20 7.90 4.67
C ARG A 139 5.77 8.16 6.06
N TRP A 140 4.92 8.33 7.07
CA TRP A 140 5.36 8.57 8.45
C TRP A 140 6.17 7.41 9.03
N VAL A 141 5.82 6.16 8.70
CA VAL A 141 6.58 4.96 9.12
C VAL A 141 8.03 5.00 8.63
N VAL A 142 8.26 5.45 7.40
CA VAL A 142 9.60 5.45 6.77
C VAL A 142 10.33 6.78 6.86
N THR A 143 9.69 7.84 7.34
CA THR A 143 10.34 9.14 7.53
C THR A 143 11.15 9.10 8.83
N PRO A 144 12.42 9.56 8.81
CA PRO A 144 13.21 9.70 10.03
C PRO A 144 12.47 10.49 11.12
N GLU A 145 12.64 10.08 12.38
CA GLU A 145 12.13 10.79 13.57
C GLU A 145 10.60 10.86 13.74
N MET A 146 9.80 10.28 12.83
CA MET A 146 8.33 10.34 12.90
C MET A 146 7.69 9.24 13.76
N ILE A 147 7.65 8.00 13.26
CA ILE A 147 7.02 6.85 13.93
C ILE A 147 8.05 5.76 14.11
N ASP A 148 8.13 5.13 15.29
CA ASP A 148 8.88 3.89 15.55
C ASP A 148 10.34 3.91 15.02
N TRP A 149 11.26 4.29 15.89
CA TRP A 149 12.66 4.51 15.54
C TRP A 149 13.40 3.25 15.10
N ASP A 150 12.87 2.06 15.44
CA ASP A 150 13.47 0.77 15.08
C ASP A 150 13.09 0.33 13.65
N CYS A 151 12.18 1.04 12.96
CA CYS A 151 11.83 0.72 11.59
C CYS A 151 12.91 1.12 10.59
N LYS A 152 13.01 0.37 9.48
CA LYS A 152 13.73 0.85 8.30
C LYS A 152 13.17 2.18 7.82
N LYS A 153 14.05 3.19 7.79
CA LYS A 153 13.77 4.52 7.24
C LYS A 153 14.24 4.61 5.79
N LEU A 154 13.57 5.46 5.03
CA LEU A 154 13.95 5.79 3.66
C LEU A 154 14.61 7.17 3.64
N ASP A 155 15.55 7.36 2.72
CA ASP A 155 16.22 8.64 2.55
C ASP A 155 15.33 9.68 1.86
N ALA A 156 15.77 10.94 1.86
CA ALA A 156 15.04 12.02 1.22
C ALA A 156 14.83 11.78 -0.29
N ALA A 157 15.72 11.06 -0.97
CA ALA A 157 15.59 10.78 -2.39
C ALA A 157 14.41 9.83 -2.66
N ALA A 158 14.24 8.79 -1.85
CA ALA A 158 13.11 7.88 -1.89
C ALA A 158 11.78 8.58 -1.59
N LEU A 159 11.74 9.45 -0.59
CA LEU A 159 10.55 10.25 -0.27
C LEU A 159 10.17 11.19 -1.43
N ASN A 160 11.16 11.84 -2.06
CA ASN A 160 10.94 12.68 -3.23
C ASN A 160 10.41 11.88 -4.43
N ARG A 161 10.89 10.64 -4.64
CA ARG A 161 10.36 9.77 -5.71
C ARG A 161 8.86 9.48 -5.54
N LEU A 162 8.40 9.30 -4.30
CA LEU A 162 6.97 9.16 -4.01
C LEU A 162 6.19 10.41 -4.38
N GLU A 163 6.64 11.58 -3.91
CA GLU A 163 5.94 12.85 -4.13
C GLU A 163 5.84 13.17 -5.63
N GLU A 164 6.90 12.95 -6.40
CA GLU A 164 6.87 13.09 -7.85
C GLU A 164 5.90 12.09 -8.50
N ARG A 165 5.91 10.82 -8.07
CA ARG A 165 4.95 9.82 -8.56
C ARG A 165 3.50 10.24 -8.27
N ARG A 166 3.22 10.73 -7.06
CA ARG A 166 1.90 11.19 -6.63
C ARG A 166 1.44 12.40 -7.45
N LYS A 167 2.31 13.39 -7.68
CA LYS A 167 2.01 14.54 -8.55
C LYS A 167 1.66 14.12 -9.97
N MET A 168 2.39 13.16 -10.54
CA MET A 168 2.12 12.65 -11.89
C MET A 168 0.74 11.99 -11.97
N ILE A 169 0.38 11.17 -10.99
CA ILE A 169 -0.92 10.50 -10.92
C ILE A 169 -2.07 11.52 -10.78
N MET A 170 -1.88 12.58 -10.00
CA MET A 170 -2.89 13.62 -9.81
C MET A 170 -3.07 14.51 -11.06
N LYS A 171 -2.00 14.72 -11.84
CA LYS A 171 -2.09 15.43 -13.13
C LYS A 171 -2.88 14.64 -14.17
N THR A 172 -2.77 13.31 -14.20
CA THR A 172 -3.50 12.47 -15.17
C THR A 172 -4.99 12.29 -14.87
N LYS A 173 -5.46 12.69 -13.69
CA LYS A 173 -6.87 12.62 -13.29
C LYS A 173 -7.68 13.89 -13.62
N LYS A 174 -7.01 14.95 -14.12
CA LYS A 174 -7.64 16.21 -14.57
C LYS A 174 -7.85 16.19 -16.07
#